data_AF-A0A1G7N781-F1
#
_entry.id   AF-A0A1G7N781-F1
#
_cell.length_a   1.000
_cell.length_b   1.000
_cell.length_c   1.000
_cell.angle_alpha   90.00
_cell.angle_beta   90.00
_cell.angle_gamma   90.00
#
_symmetry.space_group_name_H-M   'P 1'
#
loop_
_entity.id
_entity.type
_entity.pdbx_description
1 polymer ?
#
loop_
_entity_poly.entity_id
_entity_poly.type
_entity_poly.pdbx_seq_one_letter_code
_entity_poly.pdbx_strand_id
1 'polypeptide(L)'
;MERLRRTQTDFLCEAAGGPETYDAEPVREAHLHVPFEPADIERAVGLLREGLAAFDVPEDDAEAVVEAVAAYEEELLDSLPG
;
A
#
# COMPACT_ATOMS: atom_id res chain seq x y z
N MET A 1 -6.47 -16.08 -1.22
CA MET A 1 -5.31 -15.93 -0.31
C MET A 1 -4.00 -15.81 -1.07
N GLU A 2 -3.60 -16.79 -1.90
CA GLU A 2 -2.35 -16.69 -2.67
C GLU A 2 -2.29 -15.51 -3.65
N ARG A 3 -3.37 -15.25 -4.40
CA ARG A 3 -3.45 -14.08 -5.30
C ARG A 3 -3.24 -12.76 -4.58
N LEU A 4 -3.91 -12.57 -3.43
CA LEU A 4 -3.80 -11.35 -2.63
C LEU A 4 -2.38 -11.14 -2.12
N ARG A 5 -1.74 -12.20 -1.61
CA ARG A 5 -0.36 -12.15 -1.14
C ARG A 5 0.61 -11.80 -2.27
N ARG A 6 0.43 -12.41 -3.44
CA ARG A 6 1.27 -12.13 -4.62
C ARG A 6 1.15 -10.67 -5.05
N THR A 7 -0.06 -10.16 -5.23
CA THR A 7 -0.26 -8.76 -5.64
C THR A 7 0.32 -7.76 -4.64
N GLN A 8 0.24 -8.07 -3.34
CA GLN A 8 0.82 -7.22 -2.29
C GLN A 8 2.35 -7.29 -2.27
N THR A 9 2.95 -8.46 -2.53
CA THR A 9 4.40 -8.59 -2.69
C THR A 9 4.91 -7.80 -3.90
N ASP A 10 4.25 -7.92 -5.05
CA ASP A 10 4.65 -7.24 -6.28
C ASP A 10 4.62 -5.70 -6.10
N PHE A 11 3.59 -5.17 -5.42
CA PHE A 11 3.46 -3.75 -5.08
C PHE A 11 4.56 -3.25 -4.13
N LEU A 12 4.85 -4.00 -3.06
CA LEU A 12 5.89 -3.64 -2.09
C LEU A 12 7.29 -3.68 -2.72
N CYS A 13 7.52 -4.60 -3.66
CA CYS A 13 8.77 -4.66 -4.40
C CYS A 13 8.99 -3.44 -5.31
N GLU A 14 7.96 -2.99 -6.04
CA GLU A 14 8.07 -1.78 -6.87
C GLU A 14 8.25 -0.51 -6.03
N ALA A 15 7.46 -0.36 -4.97
CA ALA A 15 7.52 0.82 -4.09
C ALA A 15 8.90 0.99 -3.42
N ALA A 16 9.60 -0.11 -3.15
CA ALA A 16 10.96 -0.12 -2.61
C ALA A 16 12.07 0.04 -3.67
N GLY A 17 11.73 0.19 -4.96
CA GLY A 17 12.69 0.30 -6.07
C GLY A 17 13.30 -1.02 -6.54
N GLY A 18 12.66 -2.15 -6.21
CA GLY A 18 13.04 -3.49 -6.68
C GLY A 18 12.77 -3.72 -8.18
N PRO A 19 13.37 -4.75 -8.79
CA PRO A 19 13.30 -5.01 -10.24
C PRO A 19 11.96 -5.60 -10.73
N GLU A 20 11.00 -5.82 -9.84
CA GLU A 20 9.67 -6.37 -10.14
C GLU A 20 8.69 -5.23 -10.40
N THR A 21 8.03 -5.26 -11.55
CA THR A 21 7.00 -4.30 -11.95
C THR A 21 5.63 -4.75 -11.43
N TYR A 22 4.90 -3.85 -10.80
CA TYR A 22 3.49 -3.95 -10.44
C TYR A 22 2.63 -3.90 -11.72
N ASP A 23 2.36 -5.08 -12.28
CA ASP A 23 1.48 -5.26 -13.44
C ASP A 23 -0.03 -5.38 -13.06
N ALA A 24 -0.40 -5.08 -11.81
CA ALA A 24 -1.78 -5.19 -11.34
C ALA A 24 -2.56 -3.88 -11.57
N GLU A 25 -3.89 -3.97 -11.43
CA GLU A 25 -4.79 -2.82 -11.59
C GLU A 25 -4.29 -1.64 -10.71
N PRO A 26 -4.28 -0.41 -11.24
CA PRO A 26 -3.88 0.78 -10.49
C PRO A 26 -4.54 0.79 -9.12
N VAL A 27 -3.80 1.18 -8.07
CA VAL A 27 -4.27 1.14 -6.66
C VAL A 27 -5.68 1.71 -6.53
N ARG A 28 -5.99 2.82 -7.20
CA ARG A 28 -7.34 3.38 -7.27
C ARG A 28 -8.36 2.40 -7.84
N GLU A 29 -8.15 1.89 -9.05
CA GLU A 29 -9.10 1.01 -9.74
C GLU A 29 -9.39 -0.27 -8.93
N ALA A 30 -8.36 -0.85 -8.32
CA ALA A 30 -8.51 -2.02 -7.45
C ALA A 30 -9.37 -1.75 -6.20
N HIS A 31 -9.48 -0.49 -5.76
CA HIS A 31 -10.11 -0.10 -4.52
C HIS A 31 -11.37 0.77 -4.68
N LEU A 32 -11.76 1.11 -5.91
CA LEU A 32 -12.92 1.94 -6.24
C LEU A 32 -14.26 1.53 -5.59
N HIS A 33 -14.37 0.28 -5.13
CA HIS A 33 -15.59 -0.29 -4.55
C HIS A 33 -15.51 -0.44 -3.03
N VAL A 34 -14.42 0.00 -2.40
CA VAL A 34 -14.21 -0.08 -0.96
C VAL A 34 -14.49 1.29 -0.35
N PRO A 35 -15.44 1.40 0.60
CA PRO A 35 -15.77 2.67 1.23
C PRO A 35 -14.77 2.98 2.35
N PHE A 36 -13.55 3.38 1.99
CA PHE A 36 -12.53 3.71 2.98
C PHE A 36 -12.89 4.99 3.75
N GLU A 37 -12.72 4.94 5.07
CA GLU A 37 -12.59 6.13 5.91
C GLU A 37 -11.10 6.48 6.09
N PRO A 38 -10.75 7.73 6.42
CA PRO A 38 -9.36 8.10 6.70
C PRO A 38 -8.70 7.19 7.75
N ALA A 39 -9.46 6.79 8.77
CA ALA A 39 -9.01 5.88 9.82
C ALA A 39 -8.61 4.49 9.29
N ASP A 40 -9.21 4.01 8.20
CA ASP A 40 -8.84 2.72 7.59
C ASP A 40 -7.46 2.80 6.93
N ILE A 41 -7.20 3.91 6.25
CA ILE A 41 -5.93 4.15 5.55
C ILE A 41 -4.81 4.37 6.56
N GLU A 42 -5.04 5.22 7.57
CA GLU A 42 -4.11 5.40 8.69
C GLU A 42 -3.79 4.07 9.39
N ARG A 43 -4.82 3.22 9.62
CA ARG A 43 -4.62 1.91 10.22
C ARG A 43 -3.82 0.97 9.34
N ALA A 44 -4.06 0.97 8.03
CA ALA A 44 -3.30 0.17 7.07
C ALA A 44 -1.82 0.59 7.02
N VAL A 45 -1.54 1.90 7.01
CA VAL A 45 -0.18 2.44 7.08
C VAL A 45 0.52 2.04 8.39
N GLY A 46 -0.19 2.11 9.51
CA GLY A 46 0.34 1.66 10.80
C GLY A 46 0.70 0.16 10.81
N LEU A 47 -0.17 -0.69 10.25
CA LEU A 47 0.10 -2.12 10.10
C LEU A 47 1.30 -2.41 9.20
N LEU A 48 1.45 -1.65 8.11
CA LEU A 48 2.59 -1.75 7.21
C LEU A 48 3.90 -1.43 7.94
N ARG A 49 3.93 -0.32 8.68
CA ARG A 49 5.10 0.09 9.49
C ARG A 49 5.45 -0.96 10.55
N GLU A 50 4.47 -1.49 11.28
CA GLU A 50 4.66 -2.57 12.25
C GLU A 50 5.22 -3.83 11.58
N GLY A 51 4.70 -4.19 10.39
CA GLY A 51 5.18 -5.31 9.61
C GLY A 51 6.64 -5.15 9.19
N LEU A 52 7.00 -4.02 8.59
CA LEU A 52 8.36 -3.72 8.15
C LEU A 52 9.35 -3.79 9.32
N ALA A 53 8.99 -3.22 10.47
CA ALA A 53 9.79 -3.32 11.68
C ALA A 53 9.97 -4.76 12.18
N ALA A 54 8.91 -5.59 12.10
CA ALA A 54 8.98 -6.99 12.50
C ALA A 54 9.86 -7.87 11.59
N PHE A 55 10.19 -7.39 10.39
CA PHE A 55 11.09 -8.05 9.45
C PHE A 55 12.48 -7.40 9.37
N ASP A 56 12.83 -6.55 10.35
CA ASP A 56 14.13 -5.87 10.45
C ASP A 56 14.49 -5.03 9.21
N VAL A 57 13.48 -4.47 8.53
CA VAL A 57 13.69 -3.54 7.41
C VAL A 57 14.33 -2.25 7.95
N PRO A 58 15.39 -1.72 7.32
CA PRO A 58 15.99 -0.45 7.72
C PRO A 58 14.96 0.68 7.77
N GLU A 59 15.10 1.58 8.73
CA GLU A 59 14.10 2.65 8.97
C GLU A 59 13.91 3.55 7.76
N ASP A 60 15.00 3.92 7.07
CA ASP A 60 14.97 4.73 5.85
C ASP A 60 14.19 4.02 4.72
N ASP A 61 14.39 2.71 4.55
CA ASP A 61 13.69 1.90 3.53
C ASP A 61 12.20 1.72 3.90
N ALA A 62 11.92 1.51 5.19
CA ALA A 62 10.56 1.36 5.68
C ALA A 62 9.76 2.66 5.54
N GLU A 63 10.40 3.81 5.77
CA GLU A 63 9.80 5.12 5.60
C GLU A 63 9.51 5.41 4.12
N ALA A 64 10.43 5.10 3.21
CA ALA A 64 10.21 5.23 1.77
C ALA A 64 8.99 4.41 1.30
N VAL A 65 8.86 3.16 1.76
CA VAL A 65 7.71 2.30 1.44
C VAL A 65 6.42 2.86 2.04
N VAL A 66 6.45 3.31 3.30
CA VAL A 66 5.27 3.90 3.96
C VAL A 66 4.80 5.18 3.25
N GLU A 67 5.72 6.07 2.88
CA GLU A 67 5.40 7.30 2.14
C GLU A 67 4.80 7.00 0.77
N ALA A 68 5.36 6.03 0.04
CA ALA A 68 4.83 5.61 -1.25
C ALA A 68 3.38 5.10 -1.15
N VAL A 69 3.03 4.40 -0.07
CA VAL A 69 1.66 3.93 0.17
C VAL A 69 0.73 5.04 0.63
N ALA A 70 1.19 5.91 1.54
CA ALA A 70 0.42 7.04 2.05
C ALA A 70 0.05 8.05 0.95
N ALA A 71 0.89 8.18 -0.10
CA ALA A 71 0.62 9.04 -1.24
C ALA A 71 -0.68 8.72 -2.00
N TYR A 72 -1.21 7.49 -1.86
CA TYR A 72 -2.48 7.09 -2.47
C TYR A 72 -3.71 7.43 -1.63
N GLU A 73 -3.54 8.00 -0.43
CA GLU A 73 -4.65 8.30 0.50
C GLU A 73 -5.71 9.18 -0.14
N GLU A 74 -5.32 10.31 -0.74
CA GLU A 74 -6.26 11.24 -1.39
C GLU A 74 -7.04 10.55 -2.52
N GLU A 75 -6.34 9.74 -3.33
CA GLU A 75 -6.93 9.04 -4.47
C GLU A 75 -7.92 7.93 -4.04
N LEU A 76 -7.67 7.30 -2.90
CA LEU A 76 -8.54 6.30 -2.29
C LEU A 76 -9.76 6.94 -1.61
N LEU A 77 -9.61 8.09 -0.95
CA LEU A 77 -10.74 8.80 -0.33
C LEU A 77 -11.68 9.44 -1.36
N ASP A 78 -11.13 9.92 -2.49
CA ASP A 78 -11.91 10.46 -3.61
C ASP A 78 -12.63 9.40 -4.46
N SER A 79 -12.48 8.12 -4.11
CA SER A 79 -13.20 7.02 -4.78
C SER A 79 -14.65 6.85 -4.27
N LEU A 80 -15.04 7.55 -3.21
CA LEU A 80 -16.40 7.56 -2.69
C LEU A 80 -17.35 8.32 -3.63
N PRO A 81 -18.49 7.73 -4.06
CA PRO A 81 -19.51 8.49 -4.77
C PRO A 81 -20.14 9.52 -3.81
N GLY A 82 -20.17 10.79 -4.24
CA GLY A 82 -20.83 11.89 -3.54
C GLY A 82 -22.36 11.81 -3.52
#